data_AF-A0A7Z9D4S5-F1
#
_entry.id   AF-A0A7Z9D4S5-F1
#
_cell.length_a   1.000
_cell.length_b   1.000
_cell.length_c   1.000
_cell.angle_alpha   90.00
_cell.angle_beta   90.00
_cell.angle_gamma   90.00
#
_symmetry.space_group_name_H-M   'P 1'
#
loop_
_entity.id
_entity.type
_entity.pdbx_description
1 polymer ?
#
loop_
_entity_poly.entity_id
_entity_poly.type
_entity_poly.pdbx_seq_one_letter_code
_entity_poly.pdbx_strand_id
1 'polypeptide(L)'
;MKILNDKITQNLIHEVQKGVLTSLNFVLSKYENSNLFAYVLYIDDYCQCLGWAANTISYYEKLKETLPPEEYSFVKWCYSEFEIGTGEVSDEIDKPFNHNIQEILNKIQGLLDKNFEIIQANVYDSIIKGFKLALNEIDKDKIKNIIFYVSLVDSDNAEIMENYSAEKLNSSEKFLLFKNRYS
;
A
#
# COMPACT_ATOMS: atom_id res chain seq x y z
N MET A 1 0.02 25.16 -14.34
CA MET A 1 -0.35 24.27 -13.23
C MET A 1 0.92 23.99 -12.43
N LYS A 2 0.97 24.30 -11.12
CA LYS A 2 2.19 24.02 -10.34
C LYS A 2 2.21 22.54 -9.99
N ILE A 3 2.99 21.79 -10.77
CA ILE A 3 3.32 20.38 -10.54
C ILE A 3 4.18 20.31 -9.28
N LEU A 4 4.06 19.22 -8.51
CA LEU A 4 4.95 18.96 -7.38
C LEU A 4 6.41 19.09 -7.85
N ASN A 5 7.26 19.74 -7.05
CA ASN A 5 8.66 19.95 -7.42
C ASN A 5 9.33 18.61 -7.80
N ASP A 6 9.92 18.54 -9.00
CA ASP A 6 10.52 17.31 -9.54
C ASP A 6 11.44 16.61 -8.56
N LYS A 7 12.22 17.37 -7.78
CA LYS A 7 13.13 16.80 -6.76
C LYS A 7 12.35 16.16 -5.60
N ILE A 8 11.26 16.77 -5.13
CA ILE A 8 10.41 16.21 -4.07
C ILE A 8 9.74 14.94 -4.60
N THR A 9 9.21 14.97 -5.82
CA THR A 9 8.60 13.82 -6.50
C THR A 9 9.58 12.65 -6.62
N GLN A 10 10.79 12.87 -7.15
CA GLN A 10 11.78 11.80 -7.28
C GLN A 10 12.23 11.25 -5.93
N ASN A 11 12.39 12.11 -4.92
CA ASN A 11 12.73 11.68 -3.57
C ASN A 11 11.62 10.78 -2.98
N LEU A 12 10.35 11.16 -3.14
CA LEU A 12 9.22 10.35 -2.68
C LEU A 12 9.20 8.99 -3.37
N ILE A 13 9.34 8.96 -4.70
CA ILE A 13 9.39 7.71 -5.48
C ILE A 13 10.51 6.80 -4.96
N HIS A 14 11.70 7.35 -4.73
CA HIS A 14 12.86 6.59 -4.25
C HIS A 14 12.65 6.01 -2.85
N GLU A 15 12.17 6.83 -1.91
CA GLU A 15 11.96 6.35 -0.53
C GLU A 15 10.79 5.37 -0.44
N VAL A 16 9.72 5.54 -1.24
CA VAL A 16 8.64 4.56 -1.34
C VAL A 16 9.16 3.23 -1.90
N GLN A 17 9.95 3.26 -2.97
CA GLN A 17 10.57 2.05 -3.51
C GLN A 17 11.38 1.32 -2.44
N LYS A 18 12.23 2.05 -1.71
CA LYS A 18 13.04 1.49 -0.62
C LYS A 18 12.18 0.93 0.51
N GLY A 19 11.15 1.64 0.94
CA GLY A 19 10.24 1.20 2.00
C GLY A 19 9.50 -0.07 1.64
N VAL A 20 8.99 -0.17 0.41
CA VAL A 20 8.37 -1.40 -0.09
C VAL A 20 9.38 -2.54 -0.12
N LEU A 21 10.59 -2.33 -0.64
CA LEU A 21 11.61 -3.38 -0.67
C LEU A 21 11.95 -3.88 0.73
N THR A 22 12.12 -2.99 1.70
CA THR A 22 12.44 -3.35 3.09
C THR A 22 11.30 -4.17 3.72
N SER A 23 10.09 -3.63 3.72
CA SER A 23 8.93 -4.26 4.37
C SER A 23 8.46 -5.53 3.66
N LEU A 24 8.40 -5.54 2.32
CA LEU A 24 7.98 -6.73 1.58
C LEU A 24 9.00 -7.87 1.71
N ASN A 25 10.31 -7.59 1.68
CA ASN A 25 11.30 -8.64 1.95
C ASN A 25 11.20 -9.18 3.39
N PHE A 26 10.90 -8.32 4.36
CA PHE A 26 10.63 -8.75 5.73
C PHE A 26 9.43 -9.70 5.78
N VAL A 27 8.30 -9.34 5.19
CA VAL A 27 7.10 -10.20 5.14
C VAL A 27 7.41 -11.53 4.42
N LEU A 28 8.07 -11.48 3.26
CA LEU A 28 8.47 -12.68 2.51
C LEU A 28 9.46 -13.57 3.26
N SER A 29 10.23 -13.03 4.21
CA SER A 29 11.13 -13.82 5.06
C SER A 29 10.40 -14.49 6.24
N LYS A 30 9.28 -13.89 6.68
CA LYS A 30 8.49 -14.35 7.82
C LYS A 30 7.45 -15.40 7.42
N TYR A 31 6.94 -15.34 6.19
CA TYR A 31 5.86 -16.19 5.72
C TYR A 31 6.25 -16.93 4.45
N GLU A 32 5.76 -18.16 4.30
CA GLU A 32 5.87 -18.89 3.04
C GLU A 32 5.10 -18.17 1.93
N ASN A 33 5.65 -18.14 0.71
CA ASN A 33 5.06 -17.44 -0.44
C ASN A 33 3.63 -17.89 -0.79
N SER A 34 3.25 -19.12 -0.42
CA SER A 34 1.89 -19.65 -0.62
C SER A 34 0.87 -19.09 0.36
N ASN A 35 1.32 -18.57 1.51
CA ASN A 35 0.44 -18.09 2.57
C ASN A 35 0.14 -16.59 2.43
N LEU A 36 1.04 -15.80 1.85
CA LEU A 36 0.86 -14.36 1.67
C LEU A 36 -0.01 -14.07 0.42
N PHE A 37 -1.10 -13.32 0.59
CA PHE A 37 -2.04 -13.04 -0.52
C PHE A 37 -2.31 -11.55 -0.78
N ALA A 38 -2.06 -10.67 0.20
CA ALA A 38 -2.25 -9.23 0.03
C ALA A 38 -1.09 -8.46 0.67
N TYR A 39 -0.67 -7.38 0.00
CA TYR A 39 0.21 -6.37 0.55
C TYR A 39 -0.27 -5.00 0.05
N VAL A 40 -0.43 -4.06 0.96
CA VAL A 40 -1.08 -2.77 0.72
C VAL A 40 -0.23 -1.66 1.27
N LEU A 41 -0.20 -0.52 0.58
CA LEU A 41 0.19 0.75 1.19
C LEU A 41 -1.08 1.53 1.54
N TYR A 42 -1.14 2.17 2.70
CA TYR A 42 -2.30 2.99 3.07
C TYR A 42 -1.88 4.43 3.38
N ILE A 43 -2.68 5.38 2.93
CA ILE A 43 -2.41 6.82 3.09
C ILE A 43 -3.72 7.57 3.33
N ASP A 44 -3.70 8.65 4.10
CA ASP A 44 -4.87 9.50 4.29
C ASP A 44 -5.07 10.50 3.13
N ASP A 45 -6.26 11.08 3.04
CA ASP A 45 -6.59 12.06 2.00
C ASP A 45 -5.69 13.30 2.01
N TYR A 46 -5.14 13.67 3.17
CA TYR A 46 -4.24 14.82 3.32
C TYR A 46 -2.77 14.45 3.11
N CYS A 47 -2.49 13.23 2.68
CA CYS A 47 -1.14 12.73 2.43
C CYS A 47 -0.21 12.91 3.64
N GLN A 48 -0.73 12.73 4.85
CA GLN A 48 0.00 12.98 6.08
C GLN A 48 0.91 11.83 6.45
N CYS A 49 0.43 10.60 6.33
CA CYS A 49 1.17 9.40 6.71
C CYS A 49 0.99 8.30 5.66
N LEU A 50 2.08 7.66 5.27
CA LEU A 50 2.04 6.46 4.43
C LEU A 50 2.50 5.28 5.28
N GLY A 51 1.66 4.27 5.41
CA GLY A 51 1.99 3.00 6.02
C GLY A 51 1.89 1.84 5.04
N TRP A 52 2.15 0.64 5.54
CA TRP A 52 2.07 -0.60 4.78
C TRP A 52 1.40 -1.69 5.62
N ALA A 53 0.70 -2.63 5.01
CA ALA A 53 0.20 -3.81 5.71
C ALA A 53 0.23 -5.03 4.80
N ALA A 54 0.20 -6.22 5.39
CA ALA A 54 0.18 -7.46 4.64
C ALA A 54 -0.71 -8.50 5.32
N ASN A 55 -1.37 -9.35 4.52
CA ASN A 55 -2.30 -10.36 5.02
C ASN A 55 -1.99 -11.77 4.51
N THR A 56 -2.26 -12.75 5.36
CA THR A 56 -2.02 -14.16 5.09
C THR A 56 -3.30 -14.98 5.09
N ILE A 57 -3.31 -16.06 4.31
CA ILE A 57 -4.44 -16.99 4.23
C ILE A 57 -4.71 -17.57 5.62
N SER A 58 -3.66 -17.97 6.34
CA SER A 58 -3.81 -18.52 7.69
C SER A 58 -4.45 -17.56 8.68
N TYR A 59 -4.09 -16.27 8.63
CA TYR A 59 -4.69 -15.27 9.52
C TYR A 59 -6.15 -15.01 9.15
N TYR A 60 -6.41 -14.81 7.86
CA TYR A 60 -7.76 -14.60 7.34
C TYR A 60 -8.72 -15.75 7.71
N GLU A 61 -8.33 -17.02 7.47
CA GLU A 61 -9.20 -18.15 7.78
C GLU A 61 -9.46 -18.26 9.29
N LYS A 62 -8.48 -17.95 10.13
CA LYS A 62 -8.68 -17.92 11.60
C LYS A 62 -9.66 -16.81 12.02
N LEU A 63 -9.54 -15.61 11.43
CA LEU A 63 -10.42 -14.48 11.75
C LEU A 63 -11.86 -14.78 11.32
N LYS A 64 -12.02 -15.37 10.13
CA LYS A 64 -13.29 -15.79 9.54
C LYS A 64 -14.09 -16.77 10.40
N GLU A 65 -13.44 -17.66 11.16
CA GLU A 65 -14.11 -18.58 12.10
C GLU A 65 -14.90 -17.87 13.20
N THR A 66 -14.55 -16.62 13.50
CA THR A 66 -15.18 -15.81 14.56
C THR A 66 -16.19 -14.78 14.05
N LEU A 67 -16.37 -14.68 12.74
CA LEU A 67 -17.15 -13.63 12.10
C LEU A 67 -18.31 -14.20 11.28
N PRO A 68 -19.37 -13.42 11.07
CA PRO A 68 -20.45 -13.84 10.19
C PRO A 68 -20.05 -13.69 8.70
N PRO A 69 -20.67 -14.46 7.77
CA PRO A 69 -20.27 -14.48 6.37
C PRO A 69 -20.25 -13.14 5.65
N GLU A 70 -21.12 -12.21 6.05
CA GLU A 70 -21.19 -10.85 5.51
C GLU A 70 -19.91 -10.02 5.73
N GLU A 71 -19.10 -10.37 6.74
CA GLU A 71 -17.84 -9.66 7.04
C GLU A 71 -16.64 -10.26 6.32
N TYR A 72 -16.78 -11.42 5.68
CA TYR A 72 -15.67 -12.18 5.12
C TYR A 72 -14.90 -11.39 4.06
N SER A 73 -15.60 -10.68 3.19
CA SER A 73 -14.95 -9.85 2.17
C SER A 73 -14.28 -8.63 2.77
N PHE A 74 -14.88 -8.04 3.82
CA PHE A 74 -14.29 -6.90 4.52
C PHE A 74 -12.96 -7.28 5.16
N VAL A 75 -12.93 -8.30 6.03
CA VAL A 75 -11.69 -8.70 6.72
C VAL A 75 -10.62 -9.29 5.81
N LYS A 76 -11.00 -9.75 4.61
CA LYS A 76 -10.06 -10.23 3.62
C LYS A 76 -9.28 -9.10 2.93
N TRP A 77 -9.91 -7.95 2.73
CA TRP A 77 -9.38 -6.90 1.86
C TRP A 77 -9.20 -5.53 2.54
N CYS A 78 -9.77 -5.32 3.73
CA CYS A 78 -9.57 -4.10 4.50
C CYS A 78 -8.23 -4.18 5.23
N TYR A 79 -7.33 -3.23 4.95
CA TYR A 79 -5.97 -3.24 5.50
C TYR A 79 -5.94 -3.14 7.03
N SER A 80 -6.97 -2.57 7.67
CA SER A 80 -7.07 -2.46 9.13
C SER A 80 -7.15 -3.82 9.82
N GLU A 81 -7.63 -4.83 9.10
CA GLU A 81 -7.82 -6.20 9.57
C GLU A 81 -6.65 -7.11 9.18
N PHE A 82 -5.54 -6.55 8.70
CA PHE A 82 -4.42 -7.34 8.20
C PHE A 82 -3.53 -7.81 9.35
N GLU A 83 -2.88 -8.96 9.15
CA GLU A 83 -2.06 -9.60 10.17
C GLU A 83 -0.87 -8.76 10.64
N ILE A 84 -0.23 -8.03 9.71
CA ILE A 84 1.05 -7.37 9.95
C ILE A 84 1.19 -6.03 9.20
N GLY A 85 1.98 -5.10 9.76
CA GLY A 85 2.32 -3.78 9.22
C GLY A 85 1.50 -2.62 9.84
N THR A 86 0.67 -2.91 10.84
CA THR A 86 -0.22 -1.90 11.46
C THR A 86 0.38 -1.19 12.68
N GLY A 87 1.69 -1.31 12.89
CA GLY A 87 2.45 -0.63 13.96
C GLY A 87 3.14 -1.56 14.96
N GLU A 88 3.11 -2.87 14.74
CA GLU A 88 3.72 -3.88 15.63
C GLU A 88 5.12 -4.35 15.20
N VAL A 89 5.65 -3.84 14.08
CA VAL A 89 6.95 -4.21 13.54
C VAL A 89 8.06 -3.32 14.15
N SER A 90 9.31 -3.79 14.14
CA SER A 90 10.43 -3.01 14.67
C SER A 90 10.68 -1.73 13.87
N ASP A 91 11.18 -0.70 14.56
CA ASP A 91 11.56 0.58 13.96
C ASP A 91 12.50 0.43 12.76
N GLU A 92 13.34 -0.60 12.70
CA GLU A 92 14.24 -0.81 11.57
C GLU A 92 13.50 -1.10 10.25
N ILE A 93 12.40 -1.85 10.32
CA ILE A 93 11.57 -2.17 9.14
C ILE A 93 10.69 -0.99 8.78
N ASP A 94 10.17 -0.27 9.78
CA ASP A 94 9.23 0.84 9.57
C ASP A 94 9.92 2.19 9.34
N LYS A 95 11.22 2.32 9.61
CA LYS A 95 11.98 3.57 9.44
C LYS A 95 11.78 4.24 8.07
N PRO A 96 11.76 3.52 6.92
CA PRO A 96 11.48 4.15 5.64
C PRO A 96 10.13 4.88 5.63
N PHE A 97 9.09 4.33 6.25
CA PHE A 97 7.76 4.93 6.33
C PHE A 97 7.69 6.02 7.41
N ASN A 98 8.01 5.66 8.65
CA ASN A 98 7.84 6.51 9.83
C ASN A 98 8.82 7.70 9.90
N HIS A 99 9.90 7.66 9.13
CA HIS A 99 10.90 8.72 9.13
C HIS A 99 11.16 9.28 7.73
N ASN A 100 11.70 8.47 6.81
CA ASN A 100 12.19 8.99 5.53
C ASN A 100 11.06 9.54 4.64
N ILE A 101 10.00 8.75 4.47
CA ILE A 101 8.81 9.14 3.72
C ILE A 101 8.05 10.23 4.48
N GLN A 102 7.90 10.10 5.80
CA GLN A 102 7.25 11.11 6.64
C GLN A 102 7.88 12.50 6.51
N GLU A 103 9.22 12.61 6.47
CA GLU A 103 9.89 13.89 6.26
C GLU A 103 9.57 14.54 4.91
N ILE A 104 9.32 13.72 3.88
CA ILE A 104 8.95 14.20 2.55
C ILE A 104 7.47 14.62 2.55
N LEU A 105 6.59 13.81 3.12
CA LEU A 105 5.17 14.13 3.27
C LEU A 105 4.94 15.42 4.06
N ASN A 106 5.69 15.63 5.16
CA ASN A 106 5.65 16.88 5.94
C ASN A 106 6.01 18.11 5.07
N LYS A 107 6.97 17.98 4.15
CA LYS A 107 7.32 19.07 3.20
C LYS A 107 6.21 19.31 2.18
N ILE A 108 5.54 18.24 1.76
CA ILE A 108 4.42 18.31 0.81
C ILE A 108 3.19 18.96 1.45
N GLN A 109 2.91 18.68 2.73
CA GLN A 109 1.79 19.28 3.46
C GLN A 109 1.83 20.82 3.40
N GLY A 110 3.02 21.43 3.58
CA GLY A 110 3.18 22.88 3.45
C GLY A 110 2.93 23.45 2.04
N LEU A 111 2.73 22.59 1.03
CA LEU A 111 2.42 22.97 -0.36
C LEU A 111 0.93 22.78 -0.71
N LEU A 112 0.19 21.96 0.05
CA LEU A 112 -1.18 21.55 -0.26
C LEU A 112 -2.17 22.73 -0.34
N ASP A 113 -2.02 23.75 0.50
CA ASP A 113 -2.94 24.90 0.63
C ASP A 113 -3.25 25.64 -0.68
N LYS A 114 -2.39 25.54 -1.69
CA LYS A 114 -2.53 26.32 -2.95
C LYS A 114 -3.06 25.52 -4.12
N ASN A 115 -2.91 24.20 -4.14
CA ASN A 115 -3.29 23.32 -5.26
C ASN A 115 -3.52 21.88 -4.75
N PHE A 116 -4.40 21.72 -3.76
CA PHE A 116 -4.60 20.46 -3.02
C PHE A 116 -4.75 19.25 -3.95
N GLU A 117 -5.78 19.24 -4.80
CA GLU A 117 -6.11 18.10 -5.68
C GLU A 117 -4.96 17.72 -6.62
N ILE A 118 -4.28 18.71 -7.20
CA ILE A 118 -3.16 18.47 -8.12
C ILE A 118 -1.96 17.88 -7.36
N ILE A 119 -1.67 18.39 -6.17
CA ILE A 119 -0.54 17.90 -5.36
C ILE A 119 -0.86 16.49 -4.83
N GLN A 120 -2.08 16.28 -4.33
CA GLN A 120 -2.57 15.00 -3.85
C GLN A 120 -2.45 13.92 -4.95
N ALA A 121 -2.96 14.20 -6.16
CA ALA A 121 -2.83 13.29 -7.29
C ALA A 121 -1.35 12.97 -7.62
N ASN A 122 -0.47 13.98 -7.60
CA ASN A 122 0.96 13.76 -7.83
C ASN A 122 1.61 12.89 -6.73
N VAL A 123 1.17 13.01 -5.47
CA VAL A 123 1.63 12.16 -4.37
C VAL A 123 1.22 10.71 -4.62
N TYR A 124 -0.05 10.48 -4.92
CA TYR A 124 -0.59 9.15 -5.19
C TYR A 124 0.11 8.46 -6.38
N ASP A 125 0.30 9.17 -7.49
CA ASP A 125 1.04 8.64 -8.64
C ASP A 125 2.51 8.37 -8.31
N SER A 126 3.14 9.20 -7.47
CA SER A 126 4.52 9.00 -7.00
C SER A 126 4.65 7.75 -6.14
N ILE A 127 3.69 7.51 -5.23
CA ILE A 127 3.64 6.32 -4.38
C ILE A 127 3.46 5.08 -5.26
N ILE A 128 2.47 5.06 -6.15
CA ILE A 128 2.23 3.92 -7.05
C ILE A 128 3.46 3.65 -7.92
N LYS A 129 4.14 4.70 -8.39
CA LYS A 129 5.36 4.55 -9.19
C LYS A 129 6.51 3.95 -8.38
N GLY A 130 6.78 4.46 -7.17
CA GLY A 130 7.80 3.90 -6.27
C GLY A 130 7.51 2.44 -5.92
N PHE A 131 6.26 2.13 -5.63
CA PHE A 131 5.79 0.78 -5.36
C PHE A 131 6.03 -0.14 -6.56
N LYS A 132 5.63 0.28 -7.77
CA LYS A 132 5.86 -0.48 -9.00
C LYS A 132 7.34 -0.74 -9.27
N LEU A 133 8.21 0.24 -8.99
CA LEU A 133 9.66 0.07 -9.13
C LEU A 133 10.18 -1.00 -8.17
N ALA A 134 9.72 -1.02 -6.92
CA ALA A 134 10.10 -2.06 -5.96
C ALA A 134 9.69 -3.46 -6.43
N LEU A 135 8.46 -3.60 -6.95
CA LEU A 135 7.97 -4.89 -7.46
C LEU A 135 8.79 -5.42 -8.65
N ASN A 136 9.41 -4.54 -9.43
CA ASN A 136 10.29 -4.94 -10.55
C ASN A 136 11.66 -5.49 -10.08
N GLU A 137 12.07 -5.20 -8.84
CA GLU A 137 13.34 -5.69 -8.28
C GLU A 137 13.18 -7.00 -7.50
N ILE A 138 11.96 -7.38 -7.17
CA ILE A 138 11.67 -8.63 -6.47
C ILE A 138 11.45 -9.75 -7.49
N ASP A 139 11.94 -10.94 -7.16
CA ASP A 139 11.67 -12.14 -7.93
C ASP A 139 10.15 -12.37 -8.08
N LYS A 140 9.68 -12.36 -9.33
CA LYS A 140 8.27 -12.51 -9.69
C LYS A 140 7.66 -13.78 -9.11
N ASP A 141 8.43 -14.86 -8.99
CA ASP A 141 7.94 -16.12 -8.43
C ASP A 141 7.65 -16.03 -6.93
N LYS A 142 8.32 -15.13 -6.21
CA LYS A 142 8.05 -14.88 -4.79
C LYS A 142 6.77 -14.10 -4.56
N ILE A 143 6.41 -13.23 -5.51
CA ILE A 143 5.27 -12.32 -5.39
C ILE A 143 4.07 -12.72 -6.25
N LYS A 144 4.14 -13.86 -6.93
CA LYS A 144 3.11 -14.30 -7.88
C LYS A 144 1.73 -14.54 -7.27
N ASN A 145 1.62 -14.75 -5.95
CA ASN A 145 0.34 -14.97 -5.28
C ASN A 145 -0.22 -13.72 -4.57
N ILE A 146 0.55 -12.63 -4.52
CA ILE A 146 0.22 -11.45 -3.73
C ILE A 146 -0.51 -10.43 -4.60
N ILE A 147 -1.58 -9.85 -4.09
CA ILE A 147 -2.25 -8.68 -4.70
C ILE A 147 -1.72 -7.41 -4.04
N PHE A 148 -1.30 -6.46 -4.87
CA PHE A 148 -0.71 -5.20 -4.46
C PHE A 148 -1.65 -4.03 -4.75
N TYR A 149 -1.89 -3.16 -3.77
CA TYR A 149 -2.75 -1.99 -3.97
C TYR A 149 -2.42 -0.89 -2.97
N VAL A 150 -3.01 0.28 -3.18
CA VAL A 150 -2.93 1.44 -2.29
C VAL A 150 -4.35 1.76 -1.82
N SER A 151 -4.55 1.94 -0.52
CA SER A 151 -5.84 2.27 0.07
C SER A 151 -5.83 3.66 0.70
N LEU A 152 -7.01 4.30 0.76
CA LEU A 152 -7.20 5.57 1.46
C LEU A 152 -7.82 5.33 2.83
N VAL A 153 -7.18 5.89 3.87
CA VAL A 153 -7.67 5.78 5.25
C VAL A 153 -8.93 6.62 5.41
N ASP A 154 -10.00 6.02 5.94
CA ASP A 154 -11.27 6.69 6.28
C ASP A 154 -11.84 7.58 5.17
N SER A 155 -11.74 7.12 3.91
CA SER A 155 -12.14 7.90 2.73
C SER A 155 -13.20 7.19 1.89
N ASP A 156 -14.23 7.93 1.48
CA ASP A 156 -15.23 7.46 0.50
C ASP A 156 -14.60 7.11 -0.86
N ASN A 157 -13.39 7.60 -1.13
CA ASN A 157 -12.64 7.33 -2.37
C ASN A 157 -11.73 6.10 -2.26
N ALA A 158 -11.72 5.38 -1.13
CA ALA A 158 -10.83 4.24 -0.92
C ALA A 158 -10.95 3.19 -2.04
N GLU A 159 -12.17 2.72 -2.35
CA GLU A 159 -12.35 1.71 -3.40
C GLU A 159 -11.86 2.17 -4.78
N ILE A 160 -12.00 3.47 -5.10
CA ILE A 160 -11.52 4.05 -6.36
C ILE A 160 -9.99 3.99 -6.40
N MET A 161 -9.32 4.40 -5.33
CA MET A 161 -7.86 4.38 -5.23
C MET A 161 -7.30 2.95 -5.23
N GLU A 162 -7.96 2.04 -4.53
CA GLU A 162 -7.61 0.62 -4.47
C GLU A 162 -7.69 -0.01 -5.86
N ASN A 163 -8.78 0.21 -6.59
CA ASN A 163 -8.93 -0.29 -7.95
C ASN A 163 -7.93 0.36 -8.93
N TYR A 164 -7.73 1.68 -8.85
CA TYR A 164 -6.80 2.43 -9.71
C TYR A 164 -5.34 1.97 -9.55
N SER A 165 -4.92 1.74 -8.31
CA SER A 165 -3.57 1.29 -7.98
C SER A 165 -3.39 -0.20 -8.30
N ALA A 166 -4.39 -1.05 -7.99
CA ALA A 166 -4.34 -2.47 -8.29
C ALA A 166 -4.18 -2.75 -9.79
N GLU A 167 -4.85 -1.98 -10.65
CA GLU A 167 -4.70 -2.07 -12.11
C GLU A 167 -3.25 -1.84 -12.57
N LYS A 168 -2.50 -0.99 -11.86
CA LYS A 168 -1.14 -0.57 -12.25
C LYS A 168 -0.05 -1.48 -11.69
N LEU A 169 -0.33 -2.13 -10.57
CA LEU A 169 0.62 -2.91 -9.79
C LEU A 169 0.52 -4.42 -10.08
N ASN A 170 -0.60 -4.91 -10.60
CA ASN A 170 -0.84 -6.34 -10.79
C ASN A 170 -0.97 -6.76 -12.26
N SER A 171 -0.95 -8.06 -12.50
CA SER A 171 -1.39 -8.62 -13.79
C SER A 171 -2.89 -8.37 -14.00
N SER A 172 -3.35 -8.35 -15.24
CA SER A 172 -4.77 -8.17 -15.57
C SER A 172 -5.68 -9.19 -14.87
N GLU A 173 -5.23 -10.45 -14.73
CA GLU A 173 -5.96 -11.50 -14.03
C GLU A 173 -6.17 -11.18 -12.55
N LYS A 174 -5.09 -10.83 -11.84
CA LYS A 174 -5.16 -10.45 -10.43
C LYS A 174 -6.00 -9.20 -10.21
N PHE A 175 -5.87 -8.21 -11.09
CA PHE A 175 -6.67 -7.01 -11.03
C PHE A 175 -8.17 -7.32 -11.17
N LEU A 176 -8.56 -8.17 -12.13
CA LEU A 176 -9.97 -8.56 -12.28
C LEU A 176 -10.50 -9.30 -11.05
N LEU A 177 -9.70 -10.18 -10.45
CA LEU A 177 -10.05 -10.84 -9.19
C LEU A 177 -10.26 -9.83 -8.05
N PHE A 178 -9.35 -8.87 -7.91
CA PHE A 178 -9.43 -7.84 -6.86
C PHE A 178 -10.55 -6.84 -7.10
N LYS A 179 -10.84 -6.47 -8.35
CA LYS A 179 -11.92 -5.54 -8.69
C LYS A 179 -13.30 -6.11 -8.31
N ASN A 180 -13.47 -7.43 -8.37
CA ASN A 180 -14.70 -8.12 -8.01
C ASN A 180 -14.71 -8.61 -6.56
N ARG A 181 -13.85 -8.06 -5.68
CA ARG A 181 -13.62 -8.57 -4.33
C ARG A 181 -14.82 -8.52 -3.37
N TYR A 182 -15.80 -7.68 -3.67
CA TYR A 182 -17.05 -7.53 -2.91
C TYR A 182 -18.29 -8.04 -3.66
N SER A 183 -18.08 -8.66 -4.84
CA SER A 183 -19.16 -9.19 -5.69
C SER A 183 -19.56 -10.61 -5.31
#